data_AF-A0A0G0DEK4-F1
#
_entry.id   AF-A0A0G0DEK4-F1
#
_cell.length_a   1.000
_cell.length_b   1.000
_cell.length_c   1.000
_cell.angle_alpha   90.00
_cell.angle_beta   90.00
_cell.angle_gamma   90.00
#
_symmetry.space_group_name_H-M   'P 1'
#
loop_
_entity.id
_entity.type
_entity.pdbx_description
1 polymer ?
#
loop_
_entity_poly.entity_id
_entity_poly.type
_entity_poly.pdbx_seq_one_letter_code
_entity_poly.pdbx_strand_id
1 'polypeptide(L)'
;MSSSLLLSFELIYLIDWLLNNERTKVKLLIKNAVDKGLGNELRGMDPKIAAIRNDELQLSFLDFLDFLEDTLNETLKTDLQKNLNLKENISSELKKLNISNVDSKTLWVSINQAELEVLKKLNKGLEDKVDSKEILLEKILKNWHPTKDQIN
;
A
#
# COMPACT_ATOMS: atom_id res chain seq x y z
N MET A 1 -7.46 29.65 -24.49
CA MET A 1 -6.63 28.48 -24.87
C MET A 1 -7.18 27.28 -24.13
N SER A 2 -7.45 26.17 -24.80
CA SER A 2 -7.95 24.94 -24.19
C SER A 2 -6.79 24.23 -23.49
N SER A 3 -6.65 24.43 -22.19
CA SER A 3 -5.66 23.74 -21.36
C SER A 3 -6.04 22.26 -21.29
N SER A 4 -5.28 21.38 -21.92
CA SER A 4 -5.45 19.93 -21.78
C SER A 4 -4.80 19.47 -20.48
N LEU A 5 -5.61 18.98 -19.54
CA LEU A 5 -5.12 18.34 -18.33
C LEU A 5 -4.54 16.97 -18.71
N LEU A 6 -3.24 16.77 -18.47
CA LEU A 6 -2.56 15.50 -18.65
C LEU A 6 -2.40 14.85 -17.28
N LEU A 7 -3.04 13.70 -17.07
CA LEU A 7 -2.93 12.91 -15.85
C LEU A 7 -2.11 11.65 -16.16
N SER A 8 -1.35 11.17 -15.16
CA SER A 8 -0.70 9.86 -15.25
C SER A 8 -1.76 8.76 -15.36
N PHE A 9 -1.38 7.64 -15.98
CA PHE A 9 -2.26 6.49 -16.06
C PHE A 9 -2.55 5.91 -14.66
N GLU A 10 -1.54 5.92 -13.81
CA GLU A 10 -1.56 5.43 -12.43
C GLU A 10 -2.56 6.22 -11.57
N LEU A 11 -2.56 7.55 -11.67
CA LEU A 11 -3.51 8.39 -10.94
C LEU A 11 -4.95 8.21 -11.43
N ILE A 12 -5.15 8.08 -12.74
CA ILE A 12 -6.48 7.77 -13.30
C ILE A 12 -6.98 6.43 -12.71
N TYR A 13 -6.12 5.42 -12.68
CA TYR A 13 -6.46 4.11 -12.13
C TYR A 13 -6.71 4.16 -10.63
N LEU A 14 -5.92 4.93 -9.87
CA LEU A 14 -6.14 5.15 -8.44
C LEU A 14 -7.52 5.75 -8.17
N ILE A 15 -7.89 6.79 -8.91
CA ILE A 15 -9.19 7.46 -8.75
C ILE A 15 -10.33 6.48 -9.02
N ASP A 16 -10.27 5.73 -10.12
CA ASP A 16 -11.27 4.70 -10.45
C ASP A 16 -11.35 3.63 -9.36
N TRP A 17 -10.20 3.13 -8.91
CA TRP A 17 -10.13 2.10 -7.87
C TRP A 17 -10.75 2.59 -6.55
N LEU A 18 -10.46 3.83 -6.12
CA LEU A 18 -11.05 4.43 -4.92
C LEU A 18 -12.57 4.57 -5.04
N LEU A 19 -13.09 4.98 -6.20
CA LEU A 19 -14.54 5.13 -6.42
C LEU A 19 -15.28 3.79 -6.47
N ASN A 20 -14.61 2.73 -6.89
CA ASN A 20 -15.19 1.40 -7.01
C ASN A 20 -15.07 0.59 -5.71
N ASN A 21 -13.98 0.74 -4.95
CA ASN A 21 -13.69 -0.09 -3.77
C ASN A 21 -13.88 0.67 -2.45
N GLU A 22 -13.64 1.98 -2.42
CA GLU A 22 -13.57 2.78 -1.19
C GLU A 22 -14.59 3.94 -1.17
N ARG A 23 -15.63 3.84 -1.99
CA ARG A 23 -16.71 4.84 -2.13
C ARG A 23 -17.26 5.34 -0.79
N THR A 24 -17.45 4.43 0.16
CA THR A 24 -17.97 4.77 1.49
C THR A 24 -16.99 5.63 2.28
N LYS A 25 -15.68 5.35 2.21
CA LYS A 25 -14.64 6.16 2.88
C LYS A 25 -14.53 7.54 2.23
N VAL A 26 -14.57 7.61 0.90
CA VAL A 26 -14.60 8.89 0.16
C VAL A 26 -15.81 9.72 0.58
N LYS A 27 -17.00 9.10 0.63
CA LYS A 27 -18.22 9.77 1.10
C LYS A 27 -18.11 10.27 2.54
N LEU A 28 -17.51 9.48 3.43
CA LEU A 28 -17.30 9.86 4.82
C LEU A 28 -16.32 11.03 4.94
N LEU A 29 -15.26 11.06 4.13
CA LEU A 29 -14.30 12.15 4.09
C LEU A 29 -14.97 13.47 3.69
N ILE A 30 -15.81 13.44 2.65
CA ILE A 30 -16.60 14.61 2.21
C ILE A 30 -17.55 15.05 3.32
N LYS A 31 -18.28 14.11 3.94
CA LYS A 31 -19.21 14.44 5.04
C LYS A 31 -18.48 15.10 6.21
N ASN A 32 -17.34 14.55 6.63
CA ASN A 32 -16.54 15.10 7.70
C ASN A 32 -16.02 16.50 7.38
N ALA A 33 -15.64 16.78 6.12
CA ALA A 33 -15.22 18.11 5.71
C ALA A 33 -16.37 19.13 5.82
N VAL A 34 -17.58 18.74 5.38
CA VAL A 34 -18.79 19.57 5.49
C VAL A 34 -19.12 19.86 6.97
N ASP A 35 -19.11 18.83 7.81
CA ASP A 35 -19.40 18.94 9.24
C ASP A 35 -18.36 19.80 9.98
N LYS A 36 -17.10 19.83 9.50
CA LYS A 36 -15.99 20.61 10.08
C LYS A 36 -15.94 22.07 9.67
N GLY A 37 -16.79 22.53 8.75
CA GLY A 37 -16.88 23.95 8.41
C GLY A 37 -17.02 24.26 6.93
N LEU A 38 -16.68 23.33 6.03
CA LEU A 38 -16.78 23.57 4.58
C LEU A 38 -18.22 23.97 4.17
N GLY A 39 -19.24 23.39 4.80
CA GLY A 39 -20.64 23.75 4.52
C GLY A 39 -20.99 25.20 4.89
N ASN A 40 -20.28 25.81 5.84
CA ASN A 40 -20.47 27.22 6.21
C ASN A 40 -19.69 28.14 5.27
N GLU A 41 -18.47 27.75 4.88
CA GLU A 41 -17.67 28.47 3.88
C GLU A 41 -18.38 28.55 2.53
N LEU A 42 -18.94 27.44 2.06
CA LEU A 42 -19.68 27.39 0.80
C LEU A 42 -20.98 28.22 0.82
N ARG A 43 -21.66 28.29 1.97
CA ARG A 43 -22.89 29.11 2.11
C ARG A 43 -22.60 30.61 2.17
N GLY A 44 -21.39 31.01 2.57
CA GLY A 44 -20.95 32.40 2.59
C GLY A 44 -20.39 32.93 1.27
N MET A 45 -20.20 32.07 0.26
CA MET A 45 -19.68 32.49 -1.04
C MET A 45 -20.75 33.16 -1.91
N ASP A 46 -20.46 34.38 -2.37
CA ASP A 46 -21.24 35.02 -3.44
C ASP A 46 -21.01 34.27 -4.77
N PRO A 47 -22.07 33.76 -5.44
CA PRO A 47 -21.96 33.08 -6.73
C PRO A 47 -21.23 33.89 -7.81
N LYS A 48 -21.25 35.23 -7.74
CA LYS A 48 -20.55 36.12 -8.67
C LYS A 48 -19.04 36.15 -8.44
N ILE A 49 -18.59 35.93 -7.21
CA ILE A 49 -17.17 35.81 -6.84
C ILE A 49 -16.62 34.42 -7.21
N ALA A 50 -17.46 33.39 -7.14
CA ALA A 50 -17.10 32.03 -7.53
C ALA A 50 -16.66 31.91 -9.00
N ALA A 51 -17.24 32.72 -9.90
CA ALA A 51 -16.85 32.77 -11.31
C ALA A 51 -15.50 33.48 -11.57
N ILE A 52 -15.09 34.40 -10.67
CA ILE A 52 -13.84 35.16 -10.79
C ILE A 52 -12.64 34.34 -10.26
N ARG A 53 -12.88 33.41 -9.34
CA ARG A 53 -11.85 32.52 -8.76
C ARG A 53 -11.49 31.32 -9.63
N ASN A 54 -11.87 31.31 -10.91
CA ASN A 54 -11.68 30.13 -11.76
C ASN A 54 -10.19 29.73 -11.88
N ASP A 55 -9.29 30.72 -11.93
CA ASP A 55 -7.84 30.46 -12.02
C ASP A 55 -7.27 29.93 -10.70
N GLU A 56 -7.71 30.48 -9.55
CA GLU A 56 -7.32 29.99 -8.22
C GLU A 56 -7.87 28.58 -7.94
N LEU A 57 -9.09 28.29 -8.41
CA LEU A 57 -9.70 26.97 -8.34
C LEU A 57 -8.97 25.96 -9.23
N GLN A 58 -8.54 26.38 -10.43
CA GLN A 58 -7.75 25.55 -11.31
C GLN A 58 -6.41 25.19 -10.68
N LEU A 59 -5.72 26.16 -10.06
CA LEU A 59 -4.48 25.92 -9.31
C LEU A 59 -4.72 24.97 -8.14
N SER A 60 -5.74 25.21 -7.31
CA SER A 60 -6.06 24.32 -6.19
C SER A 60 -6.41 22.91 -6.63
N PHE A 61 -7.02 22.74 -7.81
CA PHE A 61 -7.31 21.43 -8.37
C PHE A 61 -6.05 20.72 -8.87
N LEU A 62 -5.11 21.44 -9.50
CA LEU A 62 -3.81 20.91 -9.88
C LEU A 62 -3.00 20.49 -8.64
N ASP A 63 -2.94 21.36 -7.62
CA ASP A 63 -2.26 21.06 -6.35
C ASP A 63 -2.80 19.78 -5.69
N PHE A 64 -4.12 19.55 -5.76
CA PHE A 64 -4.75 18.33 -5.25
C PHE A 64 -4.33 17.08 -6.03
N LEU A 65 -4.25 17.19 -7.36
CA LEU A 65 -3.83 16.08 -8.22
C LEU A 65 -2.34 15.77 -8.01
N ASP A 66 -1.49 16.79 -7.93
CA ASP A 66 -0.07 16.64 -7.65
C ASP A 66 0.15 15.98 -6.27
N PHE A 67 -0.60 16.40 -5.26
CA PHE A 67 -0.58 15.76 -3.94
C PHE A 67 -0.94 14.27 -4.00
N LEU A 68 -1.98 13.89 -4.76
CA LEU A 68 -2.36 12.49 -4.92
C LEU A 68 -1.29 11.68 -5.65
N GLU A 69 -0.72 12.23 -6.71
CA GLU A 69 0.34 11.62 -7.51
C GLU A 69 1.59 11.37 -6.65
N ASP A 70 2.06 12.39 -5.93
CA ASP A 70 3.22 12.28 -5.06
C ASP A 70 2.99 11.25 -3.95
N THR A 71 1.81 11.29 -3.31
CA THR A 71 1.46 10.32 -2.27
C THR A 71 1.41 8.89 -2.81
N LEU A 72 0.85 8.69 -4.01
CA LEU A 72 0.82 7.38 -4.66
C LEU A 72 2.24 6.88 -4.95
N ASN A 73 3.08 7.74 -5.52
CA ASN A 73 4.46 7.41 -5.86
C ASN A 73 5.30 7.09 -4.63
N GLU A 74 5.16 7.85 -3.55
CA GLU A 74 5.81 7.58 -2.26
C GLU A 74 5.37 6.25 -1.66
N THR A 75 4.07 5.97 -1.69
CA THR A 75 3.50 4.73 -1.16
C THR A 75 3.98 3.52 -1.96
N LEU A 76 3.94 3.60 -3.29
CA LEU A 76 4.41 2.53 -4.17
C LEU A 76 5.92 2.28 -4.03
N LYS A 77 6.73 3.33 -3.92
CA LYS A 77 8.17 3.21 -3.65
C LYS A 77 8.43 2.53 -2.30
N THR A 78 7.69 2.93 -1.28
CA THR A 78 7.80 2.33 0.06
C THR A 78 7.42 0.85 0.04
N ASP A 79 6.33 0.48 -0.63
CA ASP A 79 5.92 -0.92 -0.78
C ASP A 79 6.95 -1.74 -1.56
N LEU A 80 7.50 -1.19 -2.65
CA LEU A 80 8.55 -1.85 -3.43
C LEU A 80 9.82 -2.06 -2.59
N GLN A 81 10.26 -1.06 -1.83
CA GLN A 81 11.41 -1.18 -0.93
C GLN A 81 11.17 -2.16 0.21
N LYS A 82 9.99 -2.15 0.84
CA LYS A 82 9.60 -3.13 1.87
C LYS A 82 9.63 -4.55 1.31
N ASN A 83 9.11 -4.77 0.12
CA ASN A 83 9.15 -6.08 -0.53
C ASN A 83 10.56 -6.55 -0.90
N LEU A 84 11.44 -5.64 -1.37
CA LEU A 84 12.83 -5.96 -1.69
C LEU A 84 13.64 -6.33 -0.44
N ASN A 85 13.56 -5.50 0.61
CA ASN A 85 14.25 -5.76 1.88
C ASN A 85 13.79 -7.08 2.52
N LEU A 86 12.50 -7.38 2.40
CA LEU A 86 11.91 -8.60 2.94
C LEU A 86 12.40 -9.84 2.18
N LYS A 87 12.48 -9.77 0.85
CA LYS A 87 13.07 -10.82 0.01
C LYS A 87 14.55 -11.06 0.30
N GLU A 88 15.32 -9.99 0.47
CA GLU A 88 16.74 -10.09 0.81
C GLU A 88 16.95 -10.70 2.20
N ASN A 89 16.17 -10.27 3.19
CA ASN A 89 16.24 -10.81 4.55
C ASN A 89 15.91 -12.30 4.57
N ILE A 90 14.81 -12.72 3.94
CA ILE A 90 14.43 -14.14 3.85
C ILE A 90 15.47 -14.95 3.10
N SER A 91 15.97 -14.44 1.96
CA SER A 91 16.99 -15.11 1.16
C SER A 91 18.30 -15.28 1.92
N SER A 92 18.70 -14.29 2.72
CA SER A 92 19.91 -14.34 3.55
C SER A 92 19.79 -15.35 4.70
N GLU A 93 18.63 -15.45 5.34
CA GLU A 93 18.38 -16.42 6.42
C GLU A 93 18.28 -17.85 5.88
N LEU A 94 17.69 -18.06 4.69
CA LEU A 94 17.69 -19.36 4.02
C LEU A 94 19.09 -19.88 3.74
N LYS A 95 20.03 -19.00 3.35
CA LYS A 95 21.44 -19.38 3.13
C LYS A 95 22.17 -19.79 4.41
N LYS A 96 21.75 -19.26 5.57
CA LYS A 96 22.33 -19.59 6.88
C LYS A 96 21.74 -20.88 7.46
N LEU A 97 20.51 -21.21 7.10
CA LEU A 97 19.88 -22.46 7.47
C LEU A 97 20.49 -23.59 6.63
N ASN A 98 20.92 -24.67 7.27
CA ASN A 98 21.44 -25.84 6.57
C ASN A 98 20.25 -26.69 6.10
N ILE A 99 19.57 -26.22 5.04
CA ILE A 99 18.27 -26.77 4.61
C ILE A 99 18.41 -27.89 3.57
N SER A 100 19.48 -28.70 3.66
CA SER A 100 19.71 -29.80 2.73
C SER A 100 18.59 -30.87 2.76
N ASN A 101 17.82 -30.92 3.84
CA ASN A 101 16.86 -32.00 4.11
C ASN A 101 15.38 -31.57 3.98
N VAL A 102 15.09 -30.30 3.65
CA VAL A 102 13.72 -29.84 3.38
C VAL A 102 13.53 -29.80 1.88
N ASP A 103 12.43 -30.39 1.40
CA ASP A 103 12.15 -30.38 -0.03
C ASP A 103 11.88 -28.94 -0.54
N SER A 104 12.32 -28.68 -1.77
CA SER A 104 12.24 -27.35 -2.38
C SER A 104 10.82 -26.81 -2.46
N LYS A 105 9.81 -27.69 -2.55
CA LYS A 105 8.40 -27.28 -2.63
C LYS A 105 7.91 -26.77 -1.27
N THR A 106 8.24 -27.47 -0.18
CA THR A 106 7.96 -27.01 1.19
C THR A 106 8.63 -25.67 1.47
N LEU A 107 9.87 -25.48 1.02
CA LEU A 107 10.57 -24.19 1.17
C LEU A 107 9.86 -23.07 0.44
N TRP A 108 9.54 -23.26 -0.84
CA TRP A 108 8.86 -22.23 -1.63
C TRP A 108 7.49 -21.85 -1.05
N VAL A 109 6.70 -22.83 -0.60
CA VAL A 109 5.41 -22.56 0.05
C VAL A 109 5.61 -21.79 1.36
N SER A 110 6.62 -22.17 2.15
CA SER A 110 6.89 -21.54 3.44
C SER A 110 7.41 -20.11 3.29
N ILE A 111 8.25 -19.85 2.29
CA ILE A 111 8.73 -18.51 1.93
C ILE A 111 7.55 -17.61 1.56
N ASN A 112 6.70 -18.06 0.63
CA ASN A 112 5.54 -17.27 0.18
C ASN A 112 4.56 -16.98 1.34
N GLN A 113 4.34 -17.95 2.23
CA GLN A 113 3.49 -17.75 3.40
C GLN A 113 4.13 -16.82 4.44
N ALA A 114 5.45 -16.88 4.62
CA ALA A 114 6.18 -16.00 5.51
C ALA A 114 6.18 -14.56 4.96
N GLU A 115 6.43 -14.37 3.66
CA GLU A 115 6.34 -13.07 2.99
C GLU A 115 4.96 -12.42 3.21
N LEU A 116 3.88 -13.16 2.97
CA LEU A 116 2.52 -12.66 3.16
C LEU A 116 2.21 -12.29 4.62
N GLU A 117 2.73 -13.04 5.59
CA GLU A 117 2.49 -12.77 7.01
C GLU A 117 3.30 -11.57 7.52
N VAL A 118 4.56 -11.47 7.10
CA VAL A 118 5.43 -10.33 7.40
C VAL A 118 4.83 -9.05 6.81
N LEU A 119 4.39 -9.07 5.54
CA LEU A 119 3.71 -7.93 4.91
C LEU A 119 2.43 -7.52 5.64
N LYS A 120 1.60 -8.50 6.05
CA LYS A 120 0.39 -8.21 6.84
C LYS A 120 0.68 -7.55 8.18
N LYS A 121 1.79 -7.90 8.85
CA LYS A 121 2.19 -7.30 10.13
C LYS A 121 2.78 -5.90 9.92
N LEU A 122 3.58 -5.69 8.87
CA LEU A 122 4.12 -4.38 8.50
C LEU A 122 3.00 -3.38 8.14
N ASN A 123 2.00 -3.81 7.36
CA ASN A 123 0.86 -2.96 6.97
C ASN A 123 -0.04 -2.58 8.16
N LYS A 124 0.10 -3.25 9.31
CA LYS A 124 -0.58 -2.92 10.57
C LYS A 124 0.26 -2.01 11.48
N GLY A 125 1.40 -1.50 11.01
CA GLY A 125 2.31 -0.66 11.78
C GLY A 125 3.06 -1.40 12.90
N LEU A 126 3.22 -2.72 12.80
CA LEU A 126 3.89 -3.54 13.81
C LEU A 126 5.38 -3.76 13.50
N GLU A 127 6.07 -2.75 12.97
CA GLU A 127 7.44 -2.87 12.46
C GLU A 127 8.42 -3.43 13.52
N ASP A 128 8.33 -2.97 14.77
CA ASP A 128 9.18 -3.43 15.89
C ASP A 128 8.90 -4.86 16.38
N LYS A 129 7.82 -5.50 15.92
CA LYS A 129 7.38 -6.85 16.35
C LYS A 129 7.49 -7.90 15.26
N VAL A 130 8.12 -7.55 14.13
CA VAL A 130 8.23 -8.44 12.99
C VAL A 130 9.59 -9.13 13.00
N ASP A 131 9.64 -10.33 13.58
CA ASP A 131 10.77 -11.24 13.39
C ASP A 131 10.52 -12.12 12.15
N SER A 132 11.07 -11.68 11.02
CA SER A 132 10.97 -12.39 9.74
C SER A 132 11.59 -13.80 9.79
N LYS A 133 12.57 -14.03 10.68
CA LYS A 133 13.22 -15.33 10.84
C LYS A 133 12.31 -16.29 11.60
N GLU A 134 11.71 -15.83 12.71
CA GLU A 134 10.77 -16.62 13.48
C GLU A 134 9.56 -17.03 12.62
N ILE A 135 8.99 -16.07 11.88
CA ILE A 135 7.85 -16.34 10.99
C ILE A 135 8.24 -17.33 9.88
N LEU A 136 9.42 -17.18 9.26
CA LEU A 136 9.91 -18.11 8.25
C LEU A 136 10.08 -19.52 8.81
N LEU A 137 10.71 -19.66 9.98
CA LEU A 137 10.90 -20.95 10.64
C LEU A 137 9.57 -21.60 11.04
N GLU A 138 8.63 -20.82 11.55
CA GLU A 138 7.28 -21.29 11.86
C GLU A 138 6.58 -21.86 10.62
N LYS A 139 6.68 -21.17 9.47
CA LYS A 139 6.10 -21.67 8.22
C LYS A 139 6.80 -22.90 7.69
N ILE A 140 8.13 -22.95 7.76
CA ILE A 140 8.90 -24.14 7.38
C ILE A 140 8.43 -25.32 8.23
N LEU A 141 8.40 -25.19 9.55
CA LEU A 141 7.97 -26.26 10.46
C LEU A 141 6.52 -26.69 10.25
N LYS A 142 5.61 -25.76 9.93
CA LYS A 142 4.20 -26.07 9.63
C LYS A 142 4.01 -26.85 8.33
N ASN A 143 4.82 -26.56 7.32
CA ASN A 143 4.69 -27.19 6.00
C ASN A 143 5.61 -28.41 5.85
N TRP A 144 6.62 -28.56 6.70
CA TRP A 144 7.57 -29.67 6.62
C TRP A 144 6.97 -30.96 7.18
N HIS A 145 6.75 -31.91 6.27
CA HIS A 145 6.30 -33.26 6.57
C HIS A 145 7.39 -34.25 6.15
N PRO A 146 8.48 -34.37 6.94
CA PRO A 146 9.61 -35.19 6.56
C PRO A 146 9.19 -36.65 6.42
N THR A 147 9.57 -37.28 5.30
CA THR A 147 9.47 -38.73 5.16
C THR A 147 10.59 -39.42 5.96
N LYS A 148 10.42 -40.70 6.31
CA LYS A 148 11.39 -41.44 7.15
C LYS A 148 12.82 -41.41 6.61
N ASP A 149 13.00 -41.26 5.30
CA ASP A 149 14.31 -41.17 4.64
C ASP A 149 15.01 -39.80 4.82
N GLN A 150 14.30 -38.78 5.34
CA GLN A 150 14.83 -37.41 5.53
C GLN A 150 15.19 -37.10 7.00
N ILE A 151 14.91 -38.03 7.92
CA ILE A 151 15.11 -37.88 9.37
C ILE A 151 16.40 -38.60 9.85
N ASN A 152 17.04 -39.39 8.99
CA ASN A 152 18.30 -40.10 9.28
C ASN A 152 19.52 -39.35 8.74
#